data_AF-A0A7I7QHM6-F1
#
_entry.id   AF-A0A7I7QHM6-F1
#
_cell.length_a   1.000
_cell.length_b   1.000
_cell.length_c   1.000
_cell.angle_alpha   90.00
_cell.angle_beta   90.00
_cell.angle_gamma   90.00
#
_symmetry.space_group_name_H-M   'P 1'
#
loop_
_entity.id
_entity.type
_entity.pdbx_description
1 polymer ?
#
loop_
_entity_poly.entity_id
_entity_poly.type
_entity_poly.pdbx_seq_one_letter_code
_entity_poly.pdbx_strand_id
1 'polypeptide(L)'
;MSSRRVVAQQLDNPEIDPSLTWTTGNVAEAFPGVFTTWGYTFIEEPMEMAFRKMFVRLGVYKAEEIYLPDRADDMCWTLFDGRAAANINKFRDIAGLLPGTSASATEQQLFGYVRPDTVDNNSRSRYPAIAAKAPLLVATLPRSHDRMVAALRTWRLDALARLDGLDRPGCLALVDDARHRFEKIMILHLVVALVSSGLAERVKATLDRLGLSELEAAVLSGVGADENQVAADLWALAYDRITLRGFTDRHGYHGRDEGQLAGVSWREDPSPVLARLDDYRSIDANHPRAPHQRSAQQLAARQQAMARVRATQNPPAYARCAVIHPQSASQMRQ
;
A
#
# COMPACT_ATOMS: atom_id res chain seq x y z
N MET A 1 -23.29 22.06 -14.91
CA MET A 1 -21.83 21.75 -14.93
C MET A 1 -21.62 20.57 -14.01
N SER A 2 -20.82 19.55 -14.38
CA SER A 2 -20.55 18.42 -13.48
C SER A 2 -19.88 18.93 -12.20
N SER A 3 -20.29 18.47 -11.00
CA SER A 3 -19.68 18.94 -9.75
C SER A 3 -18.21 18.53 -9.65
N ARG A 4 -17.82 17.41 -10.28
CA ARG A 4 -16.40 17.06 -10.48
C ARG A 4 -15.60 18.16 -11.18
N ARG A 5 -16.16 18.77 -12.24
CA ARG A 5 -15.50 19.90 -12.92
C ARG A 5 -15.41 21.16 -12.04
N VAL A 6 -16.40 21.37 -11.17
CA VAL A 6 -16.36 22.46 -10.19
C VAL A 6 -15.21 22.25 -9.22
N VAL A 7 -15.08 21.03 -8.65
CA VAL A 7 -13.95 20.66 -7.78
C VAL A 7 -12.61 20.84 -8.49
N ALA A 8 -12.49 20.40 -9.74
CA ALA A 8 -11.24 20.57 -10.49
C ALA A 8 -10.84 22.04 -10.69
N GLN A 9 -11.81 22.96 -10.77
CA GLN A 9 -11.55 24.39 -10.96
C GLN A 9 -11.34 25.15 -9.65
N GLN A 10 -12.12 24.81 -8.62
CA GLN A 10 -12.16 25.54 -7.36
C GLN A 10 -11.30 24.89 -6.28
N LEU A 11 -10.92 23.62 -6.46
CA LEU A 11 -10.27 22.76 -5.47
C LEU A 11 -11.09 22.58 -4.20
N ASP A 12 -12.39 22.81 -4.30
CA ASP A 12 -13.33 22.70 -3.20
C ASP A 12 -14.65 22.12 -3.69
N ASN A 13 -15.44 21.62 -2.75
CA ASN A 13 -16.69 20.93 -3.03
C ASN A 13 -17.86 21.59 -2.30
N PRO A 14 -18.31 22.77 -2.77
CA PRO A 14 -19.29 23.60 -2.06
C PRO A 14 -20.72 23.04 -2.08
N GLU A 15 -21.00 22.10 -2.99
CA GLU A 15 -22.35 21.53 -3.22
C GLU A 15 -22.38 20.01 -2.93
N ILE A 16 -21.74 19.59 -1.84
CA ILE A 16 -21.78 18.19 -1.40
C ILE A 16 -23.08 17.89 -0.65
N ASP A 17 -23.64 16.70 -0.83
CA ASP A 17 -24.74 16.21 0.00
C ASP A 17 -24.28 16.09 1.48
N PRO A 18 -24.90 16.82 2.43
CA PRO A 18 -24.49 16.82 3.83
C PRO A 18 -24.74 15.49 4.55
N SER A 19 -25.52 14.58 3.95
CA SER A 19 -25.69 13.21 4.47
C SER A 19 -24.47 12.32 4.18
N LEU A 20 -23.61 12.71 3.23
CA LEU A 20 -22.38 12.00 2.92
C LEU A 20 -21.30 12.29 3.95
N THR A 21 -20.53 11.27 4.28
CA THR A 21 -19.46 11.39 5.28
C THR A 21 -18.11 11.20 4.61
N TRP A 22 -17.18 12.09 4.94
CA TRP A 22 -15.87 12.19 4.32
C TRP A 22 -14.77 12.17 5.38
N THR A 23 -13.58 11.71 5.00
CA THR A 23 -12.43 11.67 5.91
C THR A 23 -11.14 12.09 5.26
N THR A 24 -10.34 12.85 6.00
CA THR A 24 -8.94 13.12 5.70
C THR A 24 -8.00 12.11 6.36
N GLY A 25 -8.50 11.30 7.31
CA GLY A 25 -7.73 10.26 7.98
C GLY A 25 -7.24 9.22 6.98
N ASN A 26 -5.97 8.81 7.10
CA ASN A 26 -5.21 7.97 6.16
C ASN A 26 -4.97 8.59 4.77
N VAL A 27 -5.92 9.38 4.23
CA VAL A 27 -5.77 10.05 2.93
C VAL A 27 -4.68 11.12 2.99
N ALA A 28 -4.60 11.87 4.09
CA ALA A 28 -3.58 12.90 4.28
C ALA A 28 -2.15 12.34 4.38
N GLU A 29 -1.98 11.03 4.66
CA GLU A 29 -0.67 10.37 4.60
C GLU A 29 -0.26 10.07 3.15
N ALA A 30 -1.21 9.67 2.31
CA ALA A 30 -0.97 9.38 0.90
C ALA A 30 -0.87 10.64 0.03
N PHE A 31 -1.66 11.67 0.36
CA PHE A 31 -1.70 12.95 -0.33
C PHE A 31 -1.55 14.10 0.69
N PRO A 32 -0.31 14.38 1.14
CA PRO A 32 -0.07 15.38 2.16
C PRO A 32 -0.33 16.79 1.63
N GLY A 33 -0.81 17.69 2.51
CA GLY A 33 -0.96 19.10 2.19
C GLY A 33 -2.17 19.44 1.32
N VAL A 34 -2.03 20.49 0.51
CA VAL A 34 -3.08 21.01 -0.38
C VAL A 34 -2.70 20.82 -1.83
N PHE A 35 -3.67 20.38 -2.64
CA PHE A 35 -3.48 20.21 -4.06
C PHE A 35 -3.37 21.55 -4.80
N THR A 36 -2.61 21.56 -5.88
CA THR A 36 -2.76 22.54 -6.96
C THR A 36 -3.76 22.04 -7.99
N THR A 37 -4.31 22.93 -8.81
CA THR A 37 -5.18 22.55 -9.95
C THR A 37 -4.52 21.53 -10.85
N TRP A 38 -3.23 21.71 -11.13
CA TRP A 38 -2.49 20.76 -11.94
C TRP A 38 -2.30 19.40 -11.23
N GLY A 39 -1.91 19.42 -9.95
CA GLY A 39 -1.77 18.21 -9.14
C GLY A 39 -3.04 17.37 -9.11
N TYR A 40 -4.18 18.02 -8.83
CA TYR A 40 -5.45 17.33 -8.75
C TYR A 40 -5.90 16.80 -10.10
N THR A 41 -5.89 17.63 -11.15
CA THR A 41 -6.34 17.20 -12.48
C THR A 41 -5.47 16.10 -13.08
N PHE A 42 -4.19 15.99 -12.68
CA PHE A 42 -3.31 14.87 -13.03
C PHE A 42 -3.76 13.54 -12.38
N ILE A 43 -4.10 13.56 -11.09
CA ILE A 43 -4.34 12.35 -10.28
C ILE A 43 -5.81 11.91 -10.25
N GLU A 44 -6.77 12.84 -10.32
CA GLU A 44 -8.21 12.63 -10.13
C GLU A 44 -8.72 11.36 -10.85
N GLU A 45 -8.66 11.40 -12.19
CA GLU A 45 -9.18 10.33 -13.02
C GLU A 45 -8.37 9.04 -12.87
N PRO A 46 -7.03 9.01 -13.02
CA PRO A 46 -6.25 7.80 -12.81
C PRO A 46 -6.51 7.12 -11.47
N MET A 47 -6.65 7.88 -10.39
CA MET A 47 -6.89 7.31 -9.07
C MET A 47 -8.30 6.73 -8.93
N GLU A 48 -9.33 7.45 -9.36
CA GLU A 48 -10.71 6.95 -9.33
C GLU A 48 -10.87 5.70 -10.21
N MET A 49 -10.27 5.72 -11.41
CA MET A 49 -10.28 4.58 -12.31
C MET A 49 -9.51 3.40 -11.72
N ALA A 50 -8.42 3.64 -10.99
CA ALA A 50 -7.69 2.58 -10.30
C ALA A 50 -8.53 1.88 -9.22
N PHE A 51 -9.28 2.63 -8.40
CA PHE A 51 -10.23 2.06 -7.44
C PHE A 51 -11.25 1.14 -8.13
N ARG A 52 -11.94 1.65 -9.16
CA ARG A 52 -12.99 0.90 -9.86
C ARG A 52 -12.44 -0.33 -10.57
N LYS A 53 -11.33 -0.18 -11.29
CA LYS A 53 -10.66 -1.29 -11.99
C LYS A 53 -10.16 -2.35 -11.00
N MET A 54 -9.66 -1.96 -9.83
CA MET A 54 -9.33 -2.90 -8.76
C MET A 54 -10.56 -3.72 -8.35
N PHE A 55 -11.68 -3.07 -8.02
CA PHE A 55 -12.88 -3.78 -7.56
C PHE A 55 -13.46 -4.72 -8.60
N VAL A 56 -13.40 -4.37 -9.89
CA VAL A 56 -13.80 -5.29 -10.97
C VAL A 56 -12.86 -6.48 -11.11
N ARG A 57 -11.54 -6.27 -10.95
CA ARG A 57 -10.54 -7.35 -10.96
C ARG A 57 -10.70 -8.29 -9.78
N LEU A 58 -11.09 -7.78 -8.62
CA LEU A 58 -11.43 -8.59 -7.44
C LEU A 58 -12.78 -9.30 -7.56
N GLY A 59 -13.65 -8.89 -8.48
CA GLY A 59 -15.00 -9.44 -8.64
C GLY A 59 -16.08 -8.75 -7.80
N VAL A 60 -15.72 -7.72 -7.03
CA VAL A 60 -16.64 -6.90 -6.23
C VAL A 60 -17.59 -6.15 -7.16
N TYR A 61 -17.03 -5.37 -8.09
CA TYR A 61 -17.80 -4.63 -9.09
C TYR A 61 -17.98 -5.42 -10.39
N LYS A 62 -18.97 -5.01 -11.18
CA LYS A 62 -19.23 -5.39 -12.57
C LYS A 62 -18.44 -4.49 -13.52
N ALA A 63 -18.28 -4.94 -14.76
CA ALA A 63 -17.54 -4.18 -15.78
C ALA A 63 -18.18 -2.81 -16.07
N GLU A 64 -19.52 -2.72 -16.00
CA GLU A 64 -20.25 -1.45 -16.21
C GLU A 64 -19.92 -0.37 -15.17
N GLU A 65 -19.36 -0.74 -14.01
CA GLU A 65 -19.01 0.20 -12.93
C GLU A 65 -17.65 0.88 -13.15
N ILE A 66 -16.96 0.55 -14.25
CA ILE A 66 -15.74 1.23 -14.70
C ILE A 66 -16.14 2.47 -15.51
N TYR A 67 -16.43 3.55 -14.81
CA TYR A 67 -16.65 4.87 -15.39
C TYR A 67 -16.15 5.94 -14.43
N LEU A 68 -15.94 7.15 -14.94
CA LEU A 68 -15.61 8.31 -14.14
C LEU A 68 -16.90 9.08 -13.82
N PRO A 69 -17.32 9.17 -12.54
CA PRO A 69 -18.52 9.91 -12.18
C PRO A 69 -18.48 11.40 -12.54
N ASP A 70 -19.64 11.95 -12.87
CA ASP A 70 -19.80 13.40 -13.03
C ASP A 70 -20.06 14.12 -11.70
N ARG A 71 -20.57 13.41 -10.69
CA ARG A 71 -20.84 13.93 -9.35
C ARG A 71 -19.70 13.55 -8.40
N ALA A 72 -19.18 14.50 -7.65
CA ALA A 72 -18.18 14.24 -6.62
C ALA A 72 -18.68 13.28 -5.53
N ASP A 73 -19.97 13.34 -5.19
CA ASP A 73 -20.70 12.40 -4.32
C ASP A 73 -20.51 10.92 -4.69
N ASP A 74 -20.31 10.66 -5.99
CA ASP A 74 -20.19 9.32 -6.54
C ASP A 74 -18.75 8.82 -6.66
N MET A 75 -17.77 9.69 -6.38
CA MET A 75 -16.35 9.38 -6.38
C MET A 75 -15.96 8.67 -5.07
N CYS A 76 -14.90 7.85 -5.12
CA CYS A 76 -14.31 7.26 -3.91
C CYS A 76 -13.55 8.30 -3.07
N TRP A 77 -13.17 9.42 -3.67
CA TRP A 77 -12.46 10.51 -3.04
C TRP A 77 -12.68 11.84 -3.77
N THR A 78 -12.44 12.96 -3.09
CA THR A 78 -12.54 14.32 -3.66
C THR A 78 -11.70 15.31 -2.85
N LEU A 79 -11.84 16.62 -3.10
CA LEU A 79 -11.18 17.68 -2.34
C LEU A 79 -12.17 18.53 -1.54
N PHE A 80 -11.73 19.01 -0.38
CA PHE A 80 -12.35 20.08 0.39
C PHE A 80 -11.26 21.08 0.78
N ASP A 81 -11.42 22.36 0.42
CA ASP A 81 -10.39 23.41 0.62
C ASP A 81 -8.98 22.95 0.18
N GLY A 82 -8.91 22.29 -0.96
CA GLY A 82 -7.69 21.73 -1.56
C GLY A 82 -7.16 20.45 -0.91
N ARG A 83 -7.77 19.95 0.16
CA ARG A 83 -7.32 18.74 0.89
C ARG A 83 -8.11 17.51 0.43
N ALA A 84 -7.40 16.42 0.18
CA ALA A 84 -8.05 15.18 -0.22
C ALA A 84 -8.84 14.55 0.93
N ALA A 85 -10.04 14.08 0.59
CA ALA A 85 -10.90 13.33 1.48
C ALA A 85 -11.50 12.11 0.78
N ALA A 86 -11.59 10.99 1.50
CA ALA A 86 -12.21 9.76 1.03
C ALA A 86 -13.70 9.70 1.38
N ASN A 87 -14.50 9.12 0.49
CA ASN A 87 -15.94 8.95 0.64
C ASN A 87 -16.24 7.68 1.44
N ILE A 88 -16.61 7.84 2.71
CA ILE A 88 -16.83 6.72 3.64
C ILE A 88 -18.00 5.87 3.18
N ASN A 89 -19.06 6.50 2.68
CA ASN A 89 -20.28 5.80 2.31
C ASN A 89 -20.00 4.83 1.15
N LYS A 90 -19.18 5.22 0.17
CA LYS A 90 -18.74 4.31 -0.90
C LYS A 90 -17.92 3.14 -0.34
N PHE A 91 -16.99 3.39 0.57
CA PHE A 91 -16.21 2.31 1.19
C PHE A 91 -17.07 1.36 2.04
N ARG A 92 -18.13 1.85 2.69
CA ARG A 92 -19.13 1.01 3.38
C ARG A 92 -19.91 0.13 2.41
N ASP A 93 -20.38 0.69 1.30
CA ASP A 93 -21.09 -0.08 0.26
C ASP A 93 -20.21 -1.22 -0.27
N ILE A 94 -18.94 -0.93 -0.52
CA ILE A 94 -17.93 -1.91 -0.93
C ILE A 94 -17.74 -2.98 0.15
N ALA A 95 -17.58 -2.57 1.41
CA ALA A 95 -17.37 -3.50 2.53
C ALA A 95 -18.54 -4.48 2.70
N GLY A 96 -19.77 -4.02 2.45
CA GLY A 96 -20.97 -4.86 2.45
C GLY A 96 -20.91 -5.99 1.42
N LEU A 97 -20.13 -5.87 0.35
CA LEU A 97 -19.99 -6.88 -0.70
C LEU A 97 -18.82 -7.85 -0.46
N LEU A 98 -17.92 -7.54 0.48
CA LEU A 98 -16.70 -8.28 0.71
C LEU A 98 -16.87 -9.38 1.78
N PRO A 99 -16.32 -10.58 1.56
CA PRO A 99 -16.36 -11.64 2.56
C PRO A 99 -15.42 -11.34 3.74
N GLY A 100 -15.93 -11.47 4.97
CA GLY A 100 -15.13 -11.37 6.19
C GLY A 100 -14.86 -9.94 6.69
N THR A 101 -15.55 -8.94 6.14
CA THR A 101 -15.56 -7.56 6.66
C THR A 101 -16.99 -7.03 6.70
N SER A 102 -17.20 -5.86 7.27
CA SER A 102 -18.49 -5.16 7.33
C SER A 102 -18.31 -3.65 7.25
N ALA A 103 -19.41 -2.91 7.16
CA ALA A 103 -19.37 -1.44 7.19
C ALA A 103 -18.80 -0.96 8.52
N SER A 104 -19.22 -1.55 9.64
CA SER A 104 -18.67 -1.27 10.98
C SER A 104 -17.18 -1.55 11.08
N ALA A 105 -16.70 -2.68 10.53
CA ALA A 105 -15.27 -3.00 10.54
C ALA A 105 -14.45 -1.99 9.74
N THR A 106 -14.97 -1.54 8.60
CA THR A 106 -14.35 -0.52 7.76
C THR A 106 -14.31 0.84 8.47
N GLU A 107 -15.38 1.21 9.18
CA GLU A 107 -15.37 2.42 10.01
C GLU A 107 -14.35 2.32 11.15
N GLN A 108 -14.32 1.22 11.88
CA GLN A 108 -13.35 1.03 12.96
C GLN A 108 -11.90 1.11 12.46
N GLN A 109 -11.60 0.54 11.28
CA GLN A 109 -10.26 0.57 10.69
C GLN A 109 -9.87 1.95 10.15
N LEU A 110 -10.81 2.69 9.55
CA LEU A 110 -10.52 4.01 8.97
C LEU A 110 -10.60 5.15 10.00
N PHE A 111 -11.36 5.01 11.09
CA PHE A 111 -11.66 6.09 12.04
C PHE A 111 -11.28 5.79 13.49
N GLY A 112 -10.98 4.55 13.83
CA GLY A 112 -10.84 4.14 15.23
C GLY A 112 -12.15 4.16 16.03
N TYR A 113 -13.29 4.46 15.40
CA TYR A 113 -14.61 4.41 16.02
C TYR A 113 -15.69 3.99 15.01
N VAL A 114 -16.79 3.41 15.52
CA VAL A 114 -17.98 3.04 14.73
C VAL A 114 -19.13 3.98 15.12
N ARG A 115 -19.85 4.51 14.13
CA ARG A 115 -21.00 5.39 14.41
C ARG A 115 -22.16 4.57 15.01
N PRO A 116 -22.93 5.12 15.97
CA PRO A 116 -24.03 4.40 16.61
C PRO A 116 -25.10 3.89 15.63
N ASP A 117 -25.35 4.64 14.55
CA ASP A 117 -26.37 4.32 13.55
C ASP A 117 -25.82 3.47 12.38
N THR A 118 -24.60 2.93 12.50
CA THR A 118 -24.03 2.10 11.44
C THR A 118 -24.71 0.74 11.40
N VAL A 119 -25.42 0.49 10.29
CA VAL A 119 -26.07 -0.79 10.00
C VAL A 119 -25.21 -1.61 9.03
N ASP A 120 -24.90 -2.85 9.42
CA ASP A 120 -24.20 -3.82 8.58
C ASP A 120 -25.18 -4.60 7.70
N ASN A 121 -25.29 -4.19 6.43
CA ASN A 121 -26.15 -4.83 5.43
C ASN A 121 -25.33 -5.64 4.40
N ASN A 122 -24.55 -6.60 4.88
CA ASN A 122 -23.68 -7.41 4.02
C ASN A 122 -24.48 -8.26 3.01
N SER A 123 -24.07 -8.22 1.75
CA SER A 123 -24.64 -8.99 0.65
C SER A 123 -23.65 -10.03 0.13
N ARG A 124 -24.11 -11.29 0.02
CA ARG A 124 -23.31 -12.40 -0.51
C ARG A 124 -23.35 -12.50 -2.04
N SER A 125 -24.06 -11.58 -2.71
CA SER A 125 -24.31 -11.63 -4.16
C SER A 125 -23.04 -11.68 -5.02
N ARG A 126 -21.93 -11.12 -4.52
CA ARG A 126 -20.64 -11.06 -5.24
C ARG A 126 -19.64 -12.15 -4.83
N TYR A 127 -19.95 -12.94 -3.81
CA TYR A 127 -19.01 -13.94 -3.28
C TYR A 127 -18.56 -14.97 -4.32
N PRO A 128 -19.42 -15.51 -5.22
CA PRO A 128 -18.96 -16.41 -6.26
C PRO A 128 -17.94 -15.77 -7.21
N ALA A 129 -18.17 -14.52 -7.61
CA ALA A 129 -17.25 -13.79 -8.49
C ALA A 129 -15.92 -13.48 -7.78
N ILE A 130 -15.96 -13.12 -6.50
CA ILE A 130 -14.78 -12.88 -5.67
C ILE A 130 -13.97 -14.17 -5.50
N ALA A 131 -14.62 -15.27 -5.16
CA ALA A 131 -13.98 -16.58 -5.01
C ALA A 131 -13.31 -17.05 -6.32
N ALA A 132 -13.90 -16.72 -7.47
CA ALA A 132 -13.33 -17.05 -8.78
C ALA A 132 -12.12 -16.17 -9.18
N LYS A 133 -12.14 -14.87 -8.84
CA LYS A 133 -11.15 -13.90 -9.34
C LYS A 133 -10.04 -13.55 -8.36
N ALA A 134 -10.37 -13.34 -7.09
CA ALA A 134 -9.43 -12.83 -6.09
C ALA A 134 -8.22 -13.75 -5.84
N PRO A 135 -8.34 -15.09 -5.77
CA PRO A 135 -7.19 -15.95 -5.47
C PRO A 135 -6.06 -15.82 -6.48
N LEU A 136 -6.36 -15.81 -7.78
CA LEU A 136 -5.35 -15.69 -8.83
C LEU A 136 -4.72 -14.29 -8.82
N LEU A 137 -5.53 -13.25 -8.62
CA LEU A 137 -5.03 -11.87 -8.53
C LEU A 137 -4.04 -11.72 -7.37
N VAL A 138 -4.39 -12.20 -6.17
CA VAL A 138 -3.54 -12.13 -4.98
C VAL A 138 -2.27 -12.98 -5.15
N ALA A 139 -2.40 -14.20 -5.70
CA ALA A 139 -1.26 -15.10 -5.91
C ALA A 139 -0.23 -14.56 -6.93
N THR A 140 -0.67 -13.72 -7.87
CA THR A 140 0.18 -13.12 -8.91
C THR A 140 0.62 -11.69 -8.58
N LEU A 141 0.13 -11.12 -7.48
CA LEU A 141 0.35 -9.73 -7.09
C LEU A 141 1.84 -9.38 -6.88
N PRO A 142 2.66 -10.16 -6.14
CA PRO A 142 4.07 -9.82 -5.94
C PRO A 142 4.85 -9.75 -7.26
N ARG A 143 4.70 -10.76 -8.12
CA ARG A 143 5.37 -10.80 -9.43
C ARG A 143 4.93 -9.65 -10.33
N SER A 144 3.63 -9.35 -10.33
CA SER A 144 3.07 -8.27 -11.15
C SER A 144 3.56 -6.89 -10.66
N HIS A 145 3.64 -6.71 -9.35
CA HIS A 145 4.18 -5.53 -8.70
C HIS A 145 5.66 -5.34 -9.04
N ASP A 146 6.50 -6.34 -8.79
CA ASP A 146 7.95 -6.24 -9.03
C ASP A 146 8.27 -5.95 -10.50
N ARG A 147 7.54 -6.61 -11.41
CA ARG A 147 7.66 -6.33 -12.85
C ARG A 147 7.26 -4.90 -13.19
N MET A 148 6.20 -4.37 -12.57
CA MET A 148 5.75 -3.00 -12.81
C MET A 148 6.77 -1.99 -12.27
N VAL A 149 7.28 -2.19 -11.05
CA VAL A 149 8.30 -1.32 -10.45
C VAL A 149 9.57 -1.29 -11.30
N ALA A 150 10.05 -2.45 -11.75
CA ALA A 150 11.22 -2.52 -12.64
C ALA A 150 10.97 -1.77 -13.96
N ALA A 151 9.80 -1.95 -14.57
CA ALA A 151 9.44 -1.28 -15.82
C ALA A 151 9.30 0.25 -15.64
N LEU A 152 8.73 0.71 -14.52
CA LEU A 152 8.61 2.13 -14.20
C LEU A 152 9.98 2.77 -13.99
N ARG A 153 10.90 2.06 -13.33
CA ARG A 153 12.27 2.54 -13.14
C ARG A 153 13.00 2.74 -14.46
N THR A 154 12.96 1.74 -15.35
CA THR A 154 13.57 1.86 -16.69
C THR A 154 12.93 3.01 -17.47
N TRP A 155 11.60 3.04 -17.54
CA TRP A 155 10.88 4.11 -18.23
C TRP A 155 11.23 5.51 -17.71
N ARG A 156 11.29 5.69 -16.39
CA ARG A 156 11.61 7.00 -15.79
C ARG A 156 12.98 7.47 -16.20
N LEU A 157 13.99 6.61 -16.15
CA LEU A 157 15.35 6.96 -16.54
C LEU A 157 15.42 7.31 -18.03
N ASP A 158 14.77 6.52 -18.88
CA ASP A 158 14.70 6.77 -20.33
C ASP A 158 13.94 8.05 -20.67
N ALA A 159 12.89 8.39 -19.91
CA ALA A 159 12.12 9.62 -20.06
C ALA A 159 12.93 10.84 -19.65
N LEU A 160 13.57 10.80 -18.48
CA LEU A 160 14.43 11.88 -17.98
C LEU A 160 15.59 12.18 -18.94
N ALA A 161 16.20 11.14 -19.53
CA ALA A 161 17.32 11.30 -20.46
C ALA A 161 16.94 12.01 -21.78
N ARG A 162 15.65 12.02 -22.14
CA ARG A 162 15.16 12.62 -23.40
C ARG A 162 14.42 13.94 -23.20
N LEU A 163 14.18 14.34 -21.95
CA LEU A 163 13.29 15.45 -21.59
C LEU A 163 13.68 16.76 -22.28
N ASP A 164 14.97 17.09 -22.30
CA ASP A 164 15.50 18.33 -22.88
C ASP A 164 15.29 18.44 -24.40
N GLY A 165 15.07 17.31 -25.08
CA GLY A 165 14.82 17.26 -26.52
C GLY A 165 13.34 17.24 -26.91
N LEU A 166 12.42 17.26 -25.95
CA LEU A 166 10.98 17.20 -26.24
C LEU A 166 10.42 18.58 -26.56
N ASP A 167 9.60 18.64 -27.60
CA ASP A 167 8.75 19.79 -27.88
C ASP A 167 7.48 19.73 -27.01
N ARG A 168 6.61 20.74 -27.15
CA ARG A 168 5.36 20.82 -26.39
C ARG A 168 4.47 19.56 -26.57
N PRO A 169 4.19 19.06 -27.79
CA PRO A 169 3.49 17.79 -27.99
C PRO A 169 4.16 16.61 -27.28
N GLY A 170 5.49 16.50 -27.36
CA GLY A 170 6.26 15.45 -26.69
C GLY A 170 6.11 15.48 -25.17
N CYS A 171 6.18 16.67 -24.56
CA CYS A 171 5.95 16.84 -23.12
C CYS A 171 4.53 16.45 -22.69
N LEU A 172 3.51 16.82 -23.47
CA LEU A 172 2.12 16.45 -23.18
C LEU A 172 1.90 14.94 -23.30
N ALA A 173 2.49 14.29 -24.31
CA ALA A 173 2.43 12.85 -24.46
C ALA A 173 3.14 12.11 -23.30
N LEU A 174 4.26 12.66 -22.81
CA LEU A 174 4.96 12.10 -21.65
C LEU A 174 4.12 12.18 -20.37
N VAL A 175 3.43 13.30 -20.16
CA VAL A 175 2.52 13.49 -19.03
C VAL A 175 1.34 12.51 -19.09
N ASP A 176 0.78 12.28 -20.28
CA ASP A 176 -0.31 11.30 -20.47
C ASP A 176 0.16 9.86 -20.20
N ASP A 177 1.34 9.47 -20.71
CA ASP A 177 1.94 8.16 -20.40
C ASP A 177 2.21 8.00 -18.90
N ALA A 178 2.66 9.06 -18.23
CA ALA A 178 2.86 9.07 -16.78
C ALA A 178 1.54 8.82 -16.02
N ARG A 179 0.44 9.47 -16.42
CA ARG A 179 -0.91 9.25 -15.83
C ARG A 179 -1.38 7.81 -16.03
N HIS A 180 -1.20 7.26 -17.23
CA HIS A 180 -1.60 5.90 -17.54
C HIS A 180 -0.82 4.86 -16.72
N ARG A 181 0.48 5.13 -16.50
CA ARG A 181 1.36 4.31 -15.66
C ARG A 181 1.01 4.42 -14.19
N PHE A 182 0.70 5.62 -13.71
CA PHE A 182 0.21 5.87 -12.36
C PHE A 182 -1.06 5.07 -12.08
N GLU A 183 -2.07 5.13 -12.95
CA GLU A 183 -3.29 4.30 -12.81
C GLU A 183 -2.93 2.81 -12.65
N LYS A 184 -2.06 2.28 -13.52
CA LYS A 184 -1.69 0.86 -13.53
C LYS A 184 -1.03 0.40 -12.23
N ILE A 185 -0.09 1.18 -11.69
CA ILE A 185 0.57 0.83 -10.43
C ILE A 185 -0.39 1.02 -9.25
N MET A 186 -1.25 2.05 -9.27
CA MET A 186 -2.24 2.28 -8.22
C MET A 186 -3.25 1.14 -8.12
N ILE A 187 -3.64 0.50 -9.22
CA ILE A 187 -4.47 -0.71 -9.16
C ILE A 187 -3.80 -1.79 -8.31
N LEU A 188 -2.50 -2.05 -8.50
CA LEU A 188 -1.78 -3.07 -7.74
C LEU A 188 -1.61 -2.65 -6.27
N HIS A 189 -1.23 -1.39 -6.04
CA HIS A 189 -1.08 -0.82 -4.70
C HIS A 189 -2.39 -0.95 -3.89
N LEU A 190 -3.52 -0.58 -4.48
CA LEU A 190 -4.82 -0.66 -3.82
C LEU A 190 -5.24 -2.11 -3.52
N VAL A 191 -4.92 -3.08 -4.41
CA VAL A 191 -5.12 -4.51 -4.09
C VAL A 191 -4.31 -4.89 -2.87
N VAL A 192 -3.01 -4.53 -2.81
CA VAL A 192 -2.13 -4.83 -1.66
C VAL A 192 -2.71 -4.21 -0.39
N ALA A 193 -3.08 -2.92 -0.42
CA ALA A 193 -3.64 -2.21 0.72
C ALA A 193 -4.91 -2.90 1.26
N LEU A 194 -5.80 -3.35 0.35
CA LEU A 194 -7.04 -4.02 0.74
C LEU A 194 -6.82 -5.42 1.33
N VAL A 195 -5.89 -6.21 0.79
CA VAL A 195 -5.71 -7.61 1.23
C VAL A 195 -4.74 -7.76 2.41
N SER A 196 -3.85 -6.78 2.63
CA SER A 196 -2.80 -6.86 3.65
C SER A 196 -3.37 -6.98 5.06
N SER A 197 -4.41 -6.22 5.41
CA SER A 197 -5.02 -6.27 6.75
C SER A 197 -5.63 -7.63 7.04
N GLY A 198 -6.44 -8.17 6.13
CA GLY A 198 -7.05 -9.50 6.27
C GLY A 198 -6.01 -10.64 6.27
N LEU A 199 -4.89 -10.49 5.56
CA LEU A 199 -3.79 -11.44 5.62
C LEU A 199 -3.05 -11.38 6.97
N ALA A 200 -2.81 -10.17 7.50
CA ALA A 200 -2.17 -9.97 8.79
C ALA A 200 -2.99 -10.59 9.94
N GLU A 201 -4.31 -10.40 9.95
CA GLU A 201 -5.21 -11.02 10.93
C GLU A 201 -5.19 -12.55 10.85
N ARG A 202 -5.13 -13.12 9.64
CA ARG A 202 -5.03 -14.58 9.46
C ARG A 202 -3.68 -15.13 9.93
N VAL A 203 -2.60 -14.39 9.73
CA VAL A 203 -1.29 -14.73 10.27
C VAL A 203 -1.36 -14.72 11.80
N LYS A 204 -1.88 -13.65 12.41
CA LYS A 204 -2.08 -13.53 13.85
C LYS A 204 -2.87 -14.72 14.42
N ALA A 205 -4.06 -14.99 13.88
CA ALA A 205 -4.90 -16.12 14.33
C ALA A 205 -4.22 -17.49 14.15
N THR A 206 -3.31 -17.62 13.19
CA THR A 206 -2.53 -18.86 13.02
C THR A 206 -1.42 -18.96 14.07
N LEU A 207 -0.73 -17.86 14.37
CA LEU A 207 0.28 -17.82 15.43
C LEU A 207 -0.34 -18.07 16.81
N ASP A 208 -1.50 -17.50 17.09
CA ASP A 208 -2.23 -17.72 18.35
C ASP A 208 -2.60 -19.20 18.54
N ARG A 209 -3.12 -19.85 17.49
CA ARG A 209 -3.44 -21.29 17.52
C ARG A 209 -2.22 -22.17 17.74
N LEU A 210 -1.04 -21.71 17.34
CA LEU A 210 0.24 -22.43 17.53
C LEU A 210 0.93 -22.07 18.86
N GLY A 211 0.39 -21.13 19.65
CA GLY A 211 1.05 -20.61 20.85
C GLY A 211 2.34 -19.85 20.55
N LEU A 212 2.39 -19.16 19.40
CA LEU A 212 3.57 -18.45 18.87
C LEU A 212 3.30 -16.95 18.64
N SER A 213 2.39 -16.35 19.41
CA SER A 213 1.98 -14.94 19.26
C SER A 213 3.15 -13.96 19.40
N GLU A 214 4.21 -14.34 20.13
CA GLU A 214 5.43 -13.54 20.27
C GLU A 214 6.19 -13.34 18.94
N LEU A 215 5.90 -14.16 17.92
CA LEU A 215 6.54 -14.10 16.62
C LEU A 215 5.82 -13.20 15.62
N GLU A 216 4.66 -12.62 15.97
CA GLU A 216 3.82 -11.83 15.06
C GLU A 216 4.61 -10.72 14.36
N ALA A 217 5.29 -9.88 15.13
CA ALA A 217 6.10 -8.79 14.58
C ALA A 217 7.23 -9.29 13.66
N ALA A 218 7.90 -10.38 14.02
CA ALA A 218 8.98 -10.95 13.22
C ALA A 218 8.45 -11.56 11.90
N VAL A 219 7.30 -12.24 11.93
CA VAL A 219 6.65 -12.87 10.77
C VAL A 219 6.00 -11.84 9.85
N LEU A 220 5.57 -10.69 10.37
CA LEU A 220 5.00 -9.60 9.57
C LEU A 220 6.04 -8.55 9.15
N SER A 221 7.28 -8.64 9.65
CA SER A 221 8.34 -7.67 9.33
C SER A 221 8.64 -7.57 7.83
N GLY A 222 8.63 -6.33 7.29
CA GLY A 222 8.86 -6.02 5.87
C GLY A 222 10.32 -6.17 5.45
N VAL A 223 10.82 -7.41 5.39
CA VAL A 223 12.17 -7.68 4.91
C VAL A 223 12.27 -7.37 3.41
N GLY A 224 13.18 -6.47 3.05
CA GLY A 224 13.38 -6.01 1.66
C GLY A 224 12.56 -4.78 1.25
N ALA A 225 11.92 -4.07 2.20
CA ALA A 225 11.21 -2.82 1.93
C ALA A 225 12.10 -1.77 1.22
N ASP A 226 11.48 -0.92 0.41
CA ASP A 226 12.14 0.18 -0.34
C ASP A 226 12.96 1.08 0.60
N GLU A 227 12.44 1.36 1.79
CA GLU A 227 13.11 2.12 2.85
C GLU A 227 14.48 1.54 3.25
N ASN A 228 14.60 0.21 3.30
CA ASN A 228 15.88 -0.44 3.61
C ASN A 228 16.90 -0.23 2.48
N GLN A 229 16.45 -0.17 1.22
CA GLN A 229 17.31 0.10 0.07
C GLN A 229 17.76 1.57 0.05
N VAL A 230 16.85 2.50 0.33
CA VAL A 230 17.17 3.93 0.48
C VAL A 230 18.22 4.12 1.58
N ALA A 231 18.02 3.52 2.77
CA ALA A 231 18.98 3.61 3.87
C ALA A 231 20.34 2.99 3.53
N ALA A 232 20.36 1.86 2.81
CA ALA A 232 21.59 1.23 2.36
C ALA A 232 22.35 2.10 1.34
N ASP A 233 21.63 2.73 0.41
CA ASP A 233 22.24 3.61 -0.60
C ASP A 233 22.66 4.97 0.00
N LEU A 234 21.96 5.48 1.02
CA LEU A 234 22.41 6.64 1.81
C LEU A 234 23.72 6.34 2.52
N TRP A 235 23.85 5.16 3.12
CA TRP A 235 25.11 4.72 3.70
C TRP A 235 26.19 4.60 2.62
N ALA A 236 25.90 3.98 1.47
CA ALA A 236 26.87 3.86 0.40
C ALA A 236 27.33 5.23 -0.12
N LEU A 237 26.43 6.19 -0.23
CA LEU A 237 26.72 7.58 -0.62
C LEU A 237 27.57 8.29 0.44
N ALA A 238 27.27 8.11 1.72
CA ALA A 238 28.00 8.73 2.83
C ALA A 238 29.49 8.33 2.88
N TYR A 239 29.80 7.12 2.42
CA TYR A 239 31.15 6.56 2.33
C TYR A 239 31.70 6.53 0.89
N ASP A 240 31.16 7.36 -0.01
CA ASP A 240 31.62 7.54 -1.39
C ASP A 240 31.69 6.25 -2.24
N ARG A 241 30.88 5.24 -1.90
CA ARG A 241 30.79 3.97 -2.65
C ARG A 241 29.86 4.06 -3.86
N ILE A 242 28.99 5.07 -3.88
CA ILE A 242 28.17 5.45 -5.03
C ILE A 242 28.23 6.97 -5.19
N THR A 243 28.00 7.46 -6.40
CA THR A 243 27.92 8.90 -6.66
C THR A 243 26.54 9.46 -6.28
N LEU A 244 26.45 10.76 -6.04
CA LEU A 244 25.16 11.44 -5.84
C LEU A 244 24.21 11.20 -7.02
N ARG A 245 24.73 11.24 -8.26
CA ARG A 245 23.94 10.90 -9.44
C ARG A 245 23.42 9.46 -9.40
N GLY A 246 24.27 8.50 -9.04
CA GLY A 246 23.87 7.11 -8.89
C GLY A 246 22.79 6.93 -7.82
N PHE A 247 22.83 7.71 -6.74
CA PHE A 247 21.77 7.75 -5.74
C PHE A 247 20.47 8.36 -6.29
N THR A 248 20.52 9.53 -6.92
CA THR A 248 19.32 10.22 -7.45
C THR A 248 18.71 9.49 -8.66
N ASP A 249 19.50 8.75 -9.43
CA ASP A 249 18.97 7.88 -10.49
C ASP A 249 18.09 6.78 -9.89
N ARG A 250 18.42 6.29 -8.69
CA ARG A 250 17.62 5.27 -7.98
C ARG A 250 16.47 5.86 -7.20
N HIS A 251 16.73 6.88 -6.39
CA HIS A 251 15.86 7.37 -5.32
C HIS A 251 15.45 8.83 -5.50
N GLY A 252 15.88 9.49 -6.56
CA GLY A 252 15.66 10.93 -6.75
C GLY A 252 14.22 11.33 -7.02
N TYR A 253 13.28 10.38 -7.10
CA TYR A 253 11.84 10.66 -7.16
C TYR A 253 11.22 10.90 -5.77
N HIS A 254 11.93 10.57 -4.69
CA HIS A 254 11.50 10.86 -3.32
C HIS A 254 11.63 12.35 -3.02
N GLY A 255 10.93 12.80 -1.97
CA GLY A 255 10.89 14.21 -1.56
C GLY A 255 10.13 14.38 -0.24
N ARG A 256 10.07 15.61 0.26
CA ARG A 256 9.34 15.90 1.51
C ARG A 256 7.83 15.72 1.34
N ASP A 257 7.30 16.19 0.22
CA ASP A 257 5.88 16.27 -0.07
C ASP A 257 5.50 15.23 -1.14
N GLU A 258 5.94 13.99 -0.95
CA GLU A 258 5.59 12.87 -1.83
C GLU A 258 4.07 12.78 -2.00
N GLY A 259 3.62 12.57 -3.23
CA GLY A 259 2.19 12.63 -3.59
C GLY A 259 1.72 14.00 -4.09
N GLN A 260 2.50 15.08 -3.89
CA GLN A 260 2.23 16.38 -4.49
C GLN A 260 3.11 16.65 -5.71
N LEU A 261 2.49 16.88 -6.88
CA LEU A 261 3.24 17.19 -8.11
C LEU A 261 4.01 18.50 -8.07
N ALA A 262 3.62 19.42 -7.18
CA ALA A 262 4.34 20.67 -6.96
C ALA A 262 5.50 20.52 -5.96
N GLY A 263 5.68 19.33 -5.38
CA GLY A 263 6.77 19.05 -4.46
C GLY A 263 8.13 19.02 -5.15
N VAL A 264 9.19 19.31 -4.39
CA VAL A 264 10.58 19.27 -4.86
C VAL A 264 11.17 17.90 -4.54
N SER A 265 11.60 17.19 -5.58
CA SER A 265 12.24 15.88 -5.46
C SER A 265 13.72 15.99 -5.10
N TRP A 266 14.32 14.93 -4.55
CA TRP A 266 15.76 14.90 -4.23
C TRP A 266 16.66 15.00 -5.46
N ARG A 267 16.14 14.70 -6.66
CA ARG A 267 16.86 14.97 -7.91
C ARG A 267 16.94 16.47 -8.21
N GLU A 268 15.91 17.23 -7.84
CA GLU A 268 15.85 18.68 -8.05
C GLU A 268 16.62 19.44 -6.96
N ASP A 269 16.46 19.03 -5.70
CA ASP A 269 17.24 19.52 -4.57
C ASP A 269 17.74 18.37 -3.67
N PRO A 270 19.02 17.99 -3.78
CA PRO A 270 19.61 16.93 -2.95
C PRO A 270 19.99 17.41 -1.54
N SER A 271 19.82 18.68 -1.19
CA SER A 271 20.26 19.24 0.10
C SER A 271 19.78 18.46 1.32
N PRO A 272 18.52 17.98 1.41
CA PRO A 272 18.07 17.17 2.55
C PRO A 272 18.83 15.85 2.71
N VAL A 273 19.20 15.22 1.59
CA VAL A 273 20.00 13.99 1.56
C VAL A 273 21.43 14.27 2.01
N LEU A 274 22.05 15.30 1.44
CA LEU A 274 23.43 15.69 1.76
C LEU A 274 23.60 16.06 3.24
N ALA A 275 22.62 16.76 3.81
CA ALA A 275 22.62 17.17 5.20
C ALA A 275 22.63 15.99 6.19
N ARG A 276 22.25 14.78 5.76
CA ARG A 276 22.17 13.57 6.60
C ARG A 276 23.39 12.67 6.50
N LEU A 277 24.31 12.92 5.57
CA LEU A 277 25.46 12.02 5.34
C LEU A 277 26.38 11.92 6.57
N ASP A 278 26.56 13.00 7.33
CA ASP A 278 27.39 12.97 8.54
C ASP A 278 26.81 12.07 9.64
N ASP A 279 25.49 11.98 9.75
CA ASP A 279 24.85 11.07 10.70
C ASP A 279 25.16 9.61 10.33
N TYR A 280 25.17 9.29 9.04
CA TYR A 280 25.55 7.96 8.56
C TYR A 280 27.04 7.66 8.78
N ARG A 281 27.92 8.66 8.61
CA ARG A 281 29.37 8.54 8.91
C ARG A 281 29.66 8.37 10.40
N SER A 282 28.79 8.87 11.27
CA SER A 282 28.94 8.76 12.72
C SER A 282 28.65 7.35 13.27
N ILE A 283 28.00 6.50 12.48
CA ILE A 283 27.64 5.13 12.87
C ILE A 283 28.79 4.19 12.49
N ASP A 284 29.32 3.44 13.45
CA ASP A 284 30.31 2.39 13.18
C ASP A 284 29.71 1.28 12.30
N ALA A 285 30.50 0.75 11.36
CA ALA A 285 30.05 -0.26 10.41
C ALA A 285 29.56 -1.57 11.08
N ASN A 286 30.11 -1.93 12.23
CA ASN A 286 29.70 -3.10 12.99
C ASN A 286 28.57 -2.79 13.98
N HIS A 287 28.15 -1.53 14.11
CA HIS A 287 27.06 -1.17 15.00
C HIS A 287 25.75 -1.80 14.49
N PRO A 288 24.92 -2.37 15.39
CA PRO A 288 23.56 -2.84 15.04
C PRO A 288 22.66 -1.82 14.33
N ARG A 289 22.96 -0.52 14.42
CA ARG A 289 22.19 0.55 13.77
C ARG A 289 22.60 0.78 12.31
N ALA A 290 23.75 0.24 11.87
CA ALA A 290 24.17 0.34 10.48
C ALA A 290 23.11 -0.34 9.58
N PRO A 291 22.69 0.28 8.45
CA PRO A 291 21.58 -0.22 7.64
C PRO A 291 21.74 -1.68 7.20
N HIS A 292 22.95 -2.08 6.81
CA HIS A 292 23.23 -3.46 6.40
C HIS A 292 23.12 -4.46 7.57
N GLN A 293 23.59 -4.10 8.76
CA GLN A 293 23.43 -4.93 9.97
C GLN A 293 21.96 -5.04 10.37
N ARG A 294 21.24 -3.91 10.40
CA ARG A 294 19.81 -3.87 10.72
C ARG A 294 19.00 -4.74 9.75
N SER A 295 19.26 -4.60 8.44
CA SER A 295 18.58 -5.39 7.41
C SER A 295 18.89 -6.89 7.54
N ALA A 296 20.15 -7.26 7.76
CA ALA A 296 20.55 -8.65 7.98
C ALA A 296 19.92 -9.24 9.24
N GLN A 297 19.87 -8.49 10.35
CA GLN A 297 19.24 -8.90 11.59
C GLN A 297 17.72 -9.10 11.43
N GLN A 298 17.03 -8.18 10.74
CA GLN A 298 15.60 -8.33 10.44
C GLN A 298 15.32 -9.57 9.58
N LEU A 299 16.13 -9.80 8.53
CA LEU A 299 16.02 -11.00 7.69
C LEU A 299 16.24 -12.29 8.50
N ALA A 300 17.30 -12.34 9.31
CA ALA A 300 17.61 -13.50 10.15
C ALA A 300 16.49 -13.77 11.17
N ALA A 301 16.00 -12.73 11.84
CA ALA A 301 14.90 -12.83 12.80
C ALA A 301 13.61 -13.34 12.13
N ARG A 302 13.27 -12.82 10.94
CA ARG A 302 12.12 -13.30 10.17
C ARG A 302 12.30 -14.75 9.74
N GLN A 303 13.47 -15.15 9.26
CA GLN A 303 13.75 -16.52 8.83
C GLN A 303 13.64 -17.51 10.00
N GLN A 304 14.19 -17.17 11.16
CA GLN A 304 14.10 -17.97 12.38
C GLN A 304 12.64 -18.10 12.85
N ALA A 305 11.89 -16.99 12.87
CA ALA A 305 10.47 -17.00 13.21
C ALA A 305 9.67 -17.90 12.25
N MET A 306 9.87 -17.75 10.94
CA MET A 306 9.22 -18.58 9.92
C MET A 306 9.59 -20.06 10.03
N ALA A 307 10.85 -20.39 10.35
CA ALA A 307 11.28 -21.77 10.56
C ALA A 307 10.59 -22.40 11.78
N ARG A 308 10.47 -21.66 12.89
CA ARG A 308 9.77 -22.11 14.10
C ARG A 308 8.28 -22.34 13.83
N VAL A 309 7.61 -21.43 13.12
CA VAL A 309 6.21 -21.60 12.71
C VAL A 309 6.01 -22.89 11.90
N ARG A 310 6.88 -23.14 10.91
CA ARG A 310 6.79 -24.36 10.08
C ARG A 310 7.03 -25.64 10.89
N ALA A 311 7.99 -25.62 11.80
CA ALA A 311 8.31 -26.77 12.65
C ALA A 311 7.15 -27.14 13.59
N THR A 312 6.48 -26.14 14.17
CA THR A 312 5.31 -26.35 15.04
C THR A 312 4.08 -26.81 14.25
N GLN A 313 3.87 -26.26 13.04
CA GLN A 313 2.74 -26.65 12.19
C GLN A 313 2.89 -28.06 11.62
N ASN A 314 4.12 -28.49 11.33
CA ASN A 314 4.44 -29.82 10.82
C ASN A 314 5.49 -30.50 11.70
N PRO A 315 5.11 -31.00 12.89
CA PRO A 315 6.05 -31.68 13.75
C PRO A 315 6.59 -32.93 13.02
N PRO A 316 7.90 -33.18 13.10
CA PRO A 316 8.51 -34.36 12.48
C PRO A 316 7.89 -35.64 13.03
N ALA A 317 7.90 -36.72 12.24
CA ALA A 317 7.13 -37.94 12.50
C ALA A 317 7.34 -38.54 13.90
N TYR A 318 8.54 -38.40 14.47
CA TYR A 318 8.85 -38.88 15.83
C TYR A 318 8.13 -38.12 16.95
N ALA A 319 7.75 -36.85 16.74
CA ALA A 319 6.99 -36.07 17.71
C ALA A 319 5.47 -36.32 17.62
N ARG A 320 4.97 -36.87 16.51
CA ARG A 320 3.54 -37.25 16.35
C ARG A 320 3.17 -38.49 17.18
N CYS A 321 4.12 -39.39 17.41
CA CYS A 321 3.89 -40.59 18.24
C CYS A 321 3.86 -40.29 19.75
N ALA A 322 4.36 -39.14 20.21
CA ALA A 322 4.43 -38.83 21.64
C ALA A 322 3.09 -38.33 22.24
N VAL A 323 2.05 -38.14 21.43
CA VAL A 323 0.75 -37.59 21.87
C VAL A 323 -0.36 -38.67 21.93
N ILE A 324 -0.05 -39.95 21.68
CA ILE A 324 -1.02 -41.06 21.82
C ILE A 324 -0.69 -41.87 23.10
N HIS A 325 -1.38 -41.53 24.19
CA HIS A 325 -1.54 -42.20 25.50
C HIS A 325 -0.33 -42.42 26.45
N PRO A 326 -0.53 -42.06 27.73
CA PRO A 326 -0.58 -43.11 28.76
C PRO A 326 -1.76 -42.90 29.71
N GLN A 327 -2.92 -43.51 29.39
CA GLN A 327 -3.98 -43.78 30.37
C GLN A 327 -4.51 -45.19 30.11
N SER A 328 -3.79 -46.20 30.58
CA SER A 328 -4.30 -47.57 30.79
C SER A 328 -3.19 -48.48 31.33
N ALA A 329 -2.69 -48.19 32.53
CA ALA A 329 -1.85 -49.14 33.27
C ALA A 329 -1.96 -48.96 34.78
N SER A 330 -3.18 -48.93 35.32
CA SER A 330 -3.41 -48.97 36.77
C SER A 330 -4.82 -49.45 37.10
N GLN A 331 -5.17 -50.68 36.70
CA GLN A 331 -6.33 -51.41 37.25
C GLN A 331 -6.17 -52.91 36.98
N MET A 332 -5.22 -53.53 37.67
CA MET A 332 -5.19 -54.98 37.91
C MET A 332 -4.15 -55.28 38.99
N ARG A 333 -4.51 -54.94 40.24
CA ARG A 333 -3.95 -55.46 41.50
C ARG A 333 -4.74 -54.85 42.65
N GLN A 334 -5.88 -55.48 42.94
CA GLN A 334 -6.37 -55.82 44.28
C GLN A 334 -7.69 -56.57 44.13
#